data_AF-A0A0A9WP61-F1
#
_entry.id   AF-A0A0A9WP61-F1
#
_cell.length_a   1.000
_cell.length_b   1.000
_cell.length_c   1.000
_cell.angle_alpha   90.00
_cell.angle_beta   90.00
_cell.angle_gamma   90.00
#
_symmetry.space_group_name_H-M   'P 1'
#
loop_
_entity.id
_entity.type
_entity.pdbx_description
1 polymer ?
#
loop_
_entity_poly.entity_id
_entity_poly.type
_entity_poly.pdbx_seq_one_letter_code
_entity_poly.pdbx_strand_id
1 'polypeptide(L)'
;KELVLKFIPKRLITFRLCPSTKIHFLGENNQTSSASFIIDDGCQPKVELTSRDRNVIAATFTHFLLKNIGGSETFKDKQDFFYHEVRKFHHKHYHDKLSMKVGRDNLLETSLKATRSFNVSDWCRNFEITFQGEQGVDWGGLRREWFQLICAALFDPKNLIFKGFSDNQQALVHPNRKRPPNLKLKYFEFAGRVVGKCLYESALGGGYRQLVRARFTRSFLAQLIGLRV
;
A
#
# COMPACT_ATOMS: atom_id res chain seq x y z
N LYS A 1 -32.33 -5.76 -10.14
CA LYS A 1 -31.89 -4.35 -10.16
C LYS A 1 -33.08 -3.52 -9.72
N GLU A 2 -32.96 -2.74 -8.64
CA GLU A 2 -34.02 -1.76 -8.36
C GLU A 2 -33.94 -0.63 -9.40
N LEU A 3 -35.10 -0.27 -9.92
CA LEU A 3 -35.25 0.69 -11.00
C LEU A 3 -36.15 1.82 -10.49
N VAL A 4 -35.66 3.06 -10.55
CA VAL A 4 -36.51 4.23 -10.44
C VAL A 4 -37.36 4.32 -11.70
N LEU A 5 -38.67 4.51 -11.52
CA LEU A 5 -39.65 4.57 -12.62
C LEU A 5 -39.62 3.35 -13.56
N LYS A 6 -39.11 2.19 -13.09
CA LYS A 6 -38.97 0.94 -13.87
C LYS A 6 -37.99 0.96 -15.06
N PHE A 7 -37.19 2.02 -15.26
CA PHE A 7 -36.16 2.02 -16.30
C PHE A 7 -34.84 2.70 -15.91
N ILE A 8 -34.81 3.47 -14.82
CA ILE A 8 -33.58 4.14 -14.37
C ILE A 8 -32.90 3.25 -13.32
N PRO A 9 -31.73 2.64 -13.60
CA PRO A 9 -31.02 1.83 -12.61
C PRO A 9 -30.63 2.67 -11.39
N LYS A 10 -31.08 2.25 -10.20
CA LYS A 10 -30.67 2.88 -8.94
C LYS A 10 -29.67 1.97 -8.24
N ARG A 11 -28.47 2.50 -8.01
CA ARG A 11 -27.48 1.86 -7.16
C ARG A 11 -27.87 2.08 -5.70
N LEU A 12 -28.36 1.03 -5.04
CA LEU A 12 -28.79 1.10 -3.64
C LEU A 12 -27.59 1.09 -2.70
N ILE A 13 -26.65 0.18 -2.96
CA ILE A 13 -25.50 -0.05 -2.10
C ILE A 13 -24.32 -0.56 -2.92
N THR A 14 -23.12 -0.18 -2.50
CA THR A 14 -21.85 -0.73 -2.97
C THR A 14 -21.08 -1.20 -1.75
N PHE A 15 -20.30 -2.26 -1.83
CA PHE A 15 -19.40 -2.69 -0.77
C PHE A 15 -18.06 -3.08 -1.37
N ARG A 16 -16.99 -3.02 -0.58
CA ARG A 16 -15.64 -3.33 -1.07
C ARG A 16 -15.46 -4.82 -1.36
N LEU A 17 -14.77 -5.13 -2.45
CA LEU A 17 -14.29 -6.48 -2.75
C LEU A 17 -12.85 -6.61 -2.23
N CYS A 18 -12.71 -6.93 -0.94
CA CYS A 18 -11.42 -7.08 -0.30
C CYS A 18 -11.46 -8.19 0.78
N PRO A 19 -10.30 -8.70 1.23
CA PRO A 19 -10.26 -9.79 2.22
C PRO A 19 -10.89 -9.45 3.59
N SER A 20 -11.05 -8.15 3.90
CA SER A 20 -11.74 -7.70 5.12
C SER A 20 -13.25 -7.90 5.04
N THR A 21 -13.84 -7.86 3.85
CA THR A 21 -15.30 -7.91 3.72
C THR A 21 -15.82 -9.28 4.14
N LYS A 22 -16.72 -9.28 5.13
CA LYS A 22 -17.32 -10.49 5.68
C LYS A 22 -18.77 -10.61 5.23
N ILE A 23 -19.12 -11.83 4.80
CA ILE A 23 -20.49 -12.24 4.52
C ILE A 23 -20.94 -13.13 5.67
N HIS A 24 -21.90 -12.66 6.45
CA HIS A 24 -22.50 -13.40 7.55
C HIS A 24 -23.84 -13.94 7.10
N PHE A 25 -23.97 -15.26 6.97
CA PHE A 25 -25.24 -15.89 6.66
C PHE A 25 -26.15 -15.84 7.88
N LEU A 26 -27.36 -15.35 7.68
CA LEU A 26 -28.40 -15.39 8.71
C LEU A 26 -29.19 -16.71 8.56
N GLY A 27 -29.73 -17.18 9.68
CA GLY A 27 -30.59 -18.36 9.71
C GLY A 27 -31.87 -18.15 8.91
N GLU A 28 -32.47 -19.23 8.45
CA GLU A 28 -33.77 -19.17 7.75
C GLU A 28 -34.86 -18.83 8.78
N ASN A 29 -35.42 -17.62 8.70
CA ASN A 29 -36.60 -17.28 9.47
C ASN A 29 -37.82 -17.94 8.82
N ASN A 30 -38.59 -18.71 9.60
CA ASN A 30 -39.82 -19.40 9.16
C ASN A 30 -40.90 -18.47 8.54
N GLN A 31 -40.71 -17.15 8.59
CA GLN A 31 -41.63 -16.14 8.05
C GLN A 31 -41.25 -15.62 6.66
N THR A 32 -40.01 -15.86 6.20
CA THR A 32 -39.53 -15.36 4.89
C THR A 32 -38.89 -16.51 4.12
N SER A 33 -39.50 -16.89 2.99
CA SER A 33 -39.04 -18.00 2.12
C SER A 33 -37.72 -17.71 1.38
N SER A 34 -36.92 -16.75 1.82
CA SER A 34 -35.71 -16.28 1.14
C SER A 34 -34.59 -16.09 2.14
N ALA A 35 -33.43 -16.61 1.79
CA ALA A 35 -32.27 -16.63 2.65
C ALA A 35 -31.66 -15.21 2.78
N SER A 36 -31.45 -14.77 4.02
CA SER A 36 -30.83 -13.48 4.31
C SER A 36 -29.34 -13.61 4.68
N PHE A 37 -28.61 -12.50 4.53
CA PHE A 37 -27.20 -12.39 4.85
C PHE A 37 -26.81 -10.93 5.08
N ILE A 38 -25.75 -10.73 5.88
CA ILE A 38 -25.18 -9.43 6.17
C ILE A 38 -23.81 -9.30 5.49
N ILE A 39 -23.57 -8.16 4.85
CA ILE A 39 -22.25 -7.77 4.35
C ILE A 39 -21.68 -6.69 5.27
N ASP A 40 -20.50 -6.95 5.84
CA ASP A 40 -19.70 -5.97 6.58
C ASP A 40 -18.36 -5.78 5.87
N ASP A 41 -18.20 -4.64 5.21
CA ASP A 41 -16.98 -4.31 4.48
C ASP A 41 -16.00 -3.45 5.29
N GLY A 42 -16.30 -3.14 6.54
CA GLY A 42 -15.41 -2.33 7.35
C GLY A 42 -15.64 -0.82 7.28
N CYS A 43 -16.22 -0.30 6.19
CA CYS A 43 -16.21 1.13 5.84
C CYS A 43 -17.57 1.82 5.94
N GLN A 44 -18.65 1.06 5.92
CA GLN A 44 -20.01 1.59 5.97
C GLN A 44 -20.88 0.78 6.94
N PRO A 45 -22.10 1.25 7.26
CA PRO A 45 -23.05 0.46 8.03
C PRO A 45 -23.28 -0.92 7.40
N LYS A 46 -23.45 -1.93 8.25
CA LYS A 46 -23.71 -3.30 7.81
C LYS A 46 -24.96 -3.35 6.95
N VAL A 47 -24.89 -4.14 5.88
CA VAL A 47 -25.97 -4.22 4.88
C VAL A 47 -26.62 -5.58 5.00
N GLU A 48 -27.88 -5.61 5.36
CA GLU A 48 -28.69 -6.83 5.33
C GLU A 48 -29.37 -6.96 3.97
N LEU A 49 -29.19 -8.11 3.34
CA LEU A 49 -29.75 -8.45 2.04
C LEU A 49 -30.52 -9.75 2.14
N THR A 50 -31.64 -9.83 1.42
CA THR A 50 -32.42 -11.06 1.27
C THR A 50 -32.46 -11.44 -0.21
N SER A 51 -32.08 -12.67 -0.53
CA SER A 51 -32.06 -13.17 -1.91
C SER A 51 -32.18 -14.69 -1.97
N ARG A 52 -32.91 -15.20 -2.96
CA ARG A 52 -32.94 -16.63 -3.29
C ARG A 52 -31.58 -17.12 -3.79
N ASP A 53 -30.81 -16.25 -4.42
CA ASP A 53 -29.48 -16.53 -4.98
C ASP A 53 -28.33 -16.18 -4.01
N ARG A 54 -28.61 -16.10 -2.70
CA ARG A 54 -27.62 -15.74 -1.66
C ARG A 54 -26.29 -16.48 -1.81
N ASN A 55 -26.34 -17.79 -2.00
CA ASN A 55 -25.15 -18.63 -2.10
C ASN A 55 -24.36 -18.34 -3.40
N VAL A 56 -25.05 -18.04 -4.50
CA VAL A 56 -24.43 -17.64 -5.77
C VAL A 56 -23.73 -16.29 -5.63
N ILE A 57 -24.35 -15.33 -4.92
CA ILE A 57 -23.75 -14.03 -4.62
C ILE A 57 -22.46 -14.21 -3.81
N ALA A 58 -22.51 -15.02 -2.74
CA ALA A 58 -21.34 -15.28 -1.90
C ALA A 58 -20.22 -16.03 -2.64
N ALA A 59 -20.56 -17.02 -3.47
CA ALA A 59 -19.61 -17.74 -4.31
C ALA A 59 -18.97 -16.80 -5.34
N THR A 60 -19.76 -15.92 -5.94
CA THR A 60 -19.31 -14.92 -6.92
C THR A 60 -18.38 -13.90 -6.28
N PHE A 61 -18.71 -13.42 -5.08
CA PHE A 61 -17.84 -12.55 -4.29
C PHE A 61 -16.49 -13.23 -4.02
N THR A 62 -16.52 -14.48 -3.55
CA THR A 62 -15.31 -15.25 -3.25
C THR A 62 -14.46 -15.48 -4.50
N HIS A 63 -15.10 -15.83 -5.62
CA HIS A 63 -14.43 -16.02 -6.91
C HIS A 63 -13.73 -14.73 -7.39
N PHE A 64 -14.44 -13.60 -7.37
CA PHE A 64 -13.83 -12.33 -7.76
C PHE A 64 -12.72 -11.89 -6.82
N LEU A 65 -12.87 -12.12 -5.50
CA LEU A 65 -11.84 -11.82 -4.52
C LEU A 65 -10.56 -12.61 -4.82
N LEU A 66 -10.69 -13.93 -5.01
CA LEU A 66 -9.58 -14.81 -5.37
C LEU A 66 -8.91 -14.35 -6.67
N LYS A 67 -9.69 -14.07 -7.71
CA LYS A 67 -9.17 -13.57 -8.99
C LYS A 67 -8.39 -12.26 -8.84
N ASN A 68 -8.87 -11.35 -7.99
CA ASN A 68 -8.22 -10.05 -7.77
C ASN A 68 -6.93 -10.12 -6.94
N ILE A 69 -6.69 -11.22 -6.22
CA ILE A 69 -5.46 -11.44 -5.44
C ILE A 69 -4.50 -12.41 -6.13
N GLY A 70 -4.70 -12.70 -7.41
CA GLY A 70 -3.84 -13.58 -8.21
C GLY A 70 -4.26 -15.04 -8.27
N GLY A 71 -5.44 -15.38 -7.75
CA GLY A 71 -6.04 -16.73 -7.87
C GLY A 71 -5.35 -17.80 -7.04
N SER A 72 -4.38 -17.45 -6.20
CA SER A 72 -3.62 -18.39 -5.37
C SER A 72 -3.59 -17.94 -3.91
N GLU A 73 -3.40 -18.91 -3.00
CA GLU A 73 -3.25 -18.67 -1.58
C GLU A 73 -1.80 -18.44 -1.14
N THR A 74 -0.82 -18.91 -1.93
CA THR A 74 0.60 -18.82 -1.55
C THR A 74 1.11 -17.38 -1.60
N PHE A 75 2.04 -17.04 -0.71
CA PHE A 75 2.64 -15.70 -0.70
C PHE A 75 3.39 -15.41 -2.00
N LYS A 76 4.08 -16.41 -2.55
CA LYS A 76 4.90 -16.27 -3.76
C LYS A 76 4.04 -15.92 -4.97
N ASP A 77 2.94 -16.63 -5.18
CA ASP A 77 2.05 -16.37 -6.33
C ASP A 77 1.37 -14.99 -6.20
N LYS A 78 0.95 -14.62 -4.99
CA LYS A 78 0.41 -13.27 -4.70
C LYS A 78 1.44 -12.18 -4.98
N GLN A 79 2.70 -12.41 -4.62
CA GLN A 79 3.80 -11.48 -4.90
C GLN A 79 4.04 -11.36 -6.41
N ASP A 80 4.08 -12.48 -7.13
CA ASP A 80 4.32 -12.47 -8.58
C ASP A 80 3.18 -11.81 -9.34
N PHE A 81 1.94 -12.06 -8.93
CA PHE A 81 0.76 -11.37 -9.43
C PHE A 81 0.82 -9.86 -9.14
N PHE A 82 1.13 -9.47 -7.91
CA PHE A 82 1.28 -8.06 -7.54
C PHE A 82 2.36 -7.37 -8.39
N TYR A 83 3.53 -8.00 -8.55
CA TYR A 83 4.59 -7.45 -9.39
C TYR A 83 4.19 -7.34 -10.86
N HIS A 84 3.44 -8.32 -11.38
CA HIS A 84 2.86 -8.23 -12.72
C HIS A 84 1.92 -7.03 -12.86
N GLU A 85 0.97 -6.85 -11.95
CA GLU A 85 0.02 -5.75 -12.01
C GLU A 85 0.69 -4.38 -11.84
N VAL A 86 1.74 -4.26 -11.00
CA VAL A 86 2.54 -3.02 -10.88
C VAL A 86 3.22 -2.68 -12.21
N ARG A 87 3.90 -3.65 -12.84
CA ARG A 87 4.55 -3.42 -14.15
C ARG A 87 3.55 -3.03 -15.22
N LYS A 88 2.41 -3.72 -15.25
CA LYS A 88 1.31 -3.45 -16.19
C LYS A 88 0.72 -2.06 -15.97
N PHE A 89 0.49 -1.65 -14.73
CA PHE A 89 -0.05 -0.32 -14.42
C PHE A 89 0.90 0.80 -14.88
N HIS A 90 2.21 0.61 -14.70
CA HIS A 90 3.23 1.60 -15.03
C HIS A 90 3.91 1.38 -16.41
N HIS A 91 3.34 0.57 -17.31
CA HIS A 91 3.97 0.22 -18.60
C HIS A 91 4.29 1.42 -19.51
N LYS A 92 3.62 2.56 -19.31
CA LYS A 92 3.86 3.80 -20.08
C LYS A 92 5.00 4.66 -19.54
N HIS A 93 5.52 4.34 -18.36
CA HIS A 93 6.62 5.10 -17.76
C HIS A 93 7.95 4.43 -18.07
N TYR A 94 8.84 5.18 -18.71
CA TYR A 94 10.18 4.73 -19.01
C TYR A 94 11.05 4.67 -17.75
N HIS A 95 11.88 3.63 -17.65
CA HIS A 95 12.84 3.44 -16.55
C HIS A 95 14.21 4.03 -16.90
N ASP A 96 14.23 5.20 -17.52
CA ASP A 96 15.47 5.89 -17.88
C ASP A 96 16.10 6.57 -16.66
N LYS A 97 17.36 6.97 -16.78
CA LYS A 97 18.17 7.46 -15.66
C LYS A 97 17.74 8.85 -15.20
N LEU A 98 17.55 9.02 -13.90
CA LEU A 98 17.28 10.31 -13.26
C LEU A 98 18.33 10.58 -12.18
N SER A 99 19.18 11.57 -12.42
CA SER A 99 20.22 11.97 -11.47
C SER A 99 19.61 12.61 -10.22
N MET A 100 20.04 12.15 -9.05
CA MET A 100 19.62 12.68 -7.75
C MET A 100 20.85 12.91 -6.87
N LYS A 101 21.13 14.19 -6.58
CA LYS A 101 22.23 14.62 -5.71
C LYS A 101 21.73 14.83 -4.28
N VAL A 102 22.32 14.14 -3.31
CA VAL A 102 21.91 14.18 -1.89
C VAL A 102 23.13 14.31 -0.98
N GLY A 103 22.95 14.88 0.21
CA GLY A 103 24.02 14.97 1.21
C GLY A 103 23.85 13.86 2.24
N ARG A 104 24.94 13.16 2.59
CA ARG A 104 24.90 12.05 3.56
C ARG A 104 24.48 12.50 4.96
N ASP A 105 25.02 13.62 5.42
CA ASP A 105 24.76 14.15 6.77
C ASP A 105 23.32 14.65 6.95
N ASN A 106 22.73 15.18 5.87
CA ASN A 106 21.37 15.72 5.84
C ASN A 106 20.48 14.92 4.86
N LEU A 107 20.60 13.59 4.88
CA LEU A 107 20.02 12.72 3.87
C LEU A 107 18.51 12.91 3.70
N LEU A 108 17.77 12.97 4.81
CA LEU A 108 16.32 13.08 4.80
C LEU A 108 15.87 14.39 4.13
N GLU A 109 16.48 15.51 4.52
CA GLU A 109 16.11 16.84 4.04
C GLU A 109 16.51 17.05 2.58
N THR A 110 17.72 16.64 2.22
CA THR A 110 18.23 16.76 0.85
C THR A 110 17.47 15.86 -0.11
N SER A 111 17.12 14.63 0.30
CA SER A 111 16.28 13.72 -0.50
C SER A 111 14.85 14.25 -0.67
N LEU A 112 14.24 14.78 0.40
CA LEU A 112 12.92 15.40 0.34
C LEU A 112 12.93 16.63 -0.59
N LYS A 113 13.99 17.44 -0.55
CA LYS A 113 14.16 18.60 -1.44
C LYS A 113 14.33 18.16 -2.89
N ALA A 114 15.19 17.17 -3.15
CA ALA A 114 15.48 16.69 -4.50
C ALA A 114 14.24 16.12 -5.19
N THR A 115 13.37 15.45 -4.44
CA THR A 115 12.16 14.81 -4.97
C THR A 115 10.90 15.67 -4.89
N ARG A 116 11.01 16.93 -4.41
CA ARG A 116 9.85 17.80 -4.13
C ARG A 116 8.95 18.04 -5.35
N SER A 117 9.54 18.19 -6.53
CA SER A 117 8.84 18.47 -7.78
C SER A 117 8.56 17.22 -8.63
N PHE A 118 8.94 16.03 -8.14
CA PHE A 118 8.80 14.80 -8.92
C PHE A 118 7.33 14.43 -9.09
N ASN A 119 6.94 14.16 -10.33
CA ASN A 119 5.65 13.58 -10.70
C ASN A 119 5.74 12.04 -10.72
N VAL A 120 4.63 11.36 -11.02
CA VAL A 120 4.57 9.89 -11.05
C VAL A 120 5.61 9.30 -12.02
N SER A 121 5.80 9.92 -13.19
CA SER A 121 6.78 9.46 -14.17
C SER A 121 8.20 9.56 -13.63
N ASP A 122 8.55 10.65 -12.95
CA ASP A 122 9.87 10.81 -12.32
C ASP A 122 10.11 9.74 -11.25
N TRP A 123 9.09 9.43 -10.43
CA TRP A 123 9.18 8.33 -9.46
C TRP A 123 9.28 6.95 -10.11
N CYS A 124 8.91 6.79 -11.39
CA CYS A 124 9.13 5.56 -12.14
C CYS A 124 10.54 5.48 -12.76
N ARG A 125 11.32 6.56 -12.81
CA ARG A 125 12.67 6.57 -13.41
C ARG A 125 13.72 5.88 -12.54
N ASN A 126 14.82 5.43 -13.13
CA ASN A 126 15.93 4.82 -12.42
C ASN A 126 16.77 5.88 -11.69
N PHE A 127 16.76 5.89 -10.36
CA PHE A 127 17.50 6.89 -9.59
C PHE A 127 19.02 6.63 -9.62
N GLU A 128 19.76 7.56 -10.21
CA GLU A 128 21.23 7.60 -10.16
C GLU A 128 21.66 8.52 -9.01
N ILE A 129 22.06 7.91 -7.90
CA ILE A 129 22.40 8.62 -6.68
C ILE A 129 23.83 9.13 -6.73
N THR A 130 24.02 10.42 -6.43
CA THR A 130 25.33 11.00 -6.14
C THR A 130 25.31 11.59 -4.73
N PHE A 131 26.15 11.06 -3.84
CA PHE A 131 26.40 11.71 -2.55
C PHE A 131 27.34 12.90 -2.75
N GLN A 132 26.95 14.07 -2.25
CA GLN A 132 27.70 15.31 -2.40
C GLN A 132 29.08 15.18 -1.74
N GLY A 133 30.15 15.50 -2.48
CA GLY A 133 31.53 15.43 -2.00
C GLY A 133 32.14 14.02 -2.01
N GLU A 134 31.41 13.00 -2.48
CA GLU A 134 31.90 11.62 -2.54
C GLU A 134 32.12 11.17 -3.99
N GLN A 135 33.20 10.41 -4.23
CA GLN A 135 33.38 9.74 -5.52
C GLN A 135 32.50 8.49 -5.59
N GLY A 136 31.55 8.48 -6.53
CA GLY A 136 30.70 7.33 -6.79
C GLY A 136 31.38 6.34 -7.74
N VAL A 137 31.60 5.11 -7.28
CA VAL A 137 32.23 4.05 -8.08
C VAL A 137 31.19 3.18 -8.80
N ASP A 138 30.05 2.89 -8.15
CA ASP A 138 28.98 2.04 -8.70
C ASP A 138 27.59 2.65 -8.41
N TRP A 139 26.89 3.04 -9.47
CA TRP A 139 25.53 3.58 -9.39
C TRP A 139 24.53 2.60 -8.75
N GLY A 140 24.69 1.29 -9.00
CA GLY A 140 23.82 0.26 -8.42
C GLY A 140 24.02 0.10 -6.91
N GLY A 141 25.28 0.17 -6.45
CA GLY A 141 25.67 0.22 -5.05
C GLY A 141 25.12 1.45 -4.34
N LEU A 142 25.36 2.65 -4.87
CA LEU A 142 24.92 3.90 -4.26
C LEU A 142 23.39 4.00 -4.17
N ARG A 143 22.68 3.49 -5.18
CA ARG A 143 21.21 3.42 -5.14
C ARG A 143 20.71 2.52 -4.00
N ARG A 144 21.26 1.31 -3.87
CA ARG A 144 20.89 0.38 -2.77
C ARG A 144 21.19 1.01 -1.41
N GLU A 145 22.35 1.64 -1.28
CA GLU A 145 22.75 2.34 -0.07
C GLU A 145 21.78 3.48 0.27
N TRP A 146 21.40 4.30 -0.71
CA TRP A 146 20.43 5.37 -0.51
C TRP A 146 19.09 4.84 0.02
N PHE A 147 18.53 3.77 -0.58
CA PHE A 147 17.29 3.17 -0.09
C PHE A 147 17.42 2.66 1.35
N GLN A 148 18.55 2.02 1.68
CA GLN A 148 18.83 1.55 3.02
C GLN A 148 18.87 2.70 4.04
N LEU A 149 19.62 3.76 3.73
CA LEU A 149 19.82 4.89 4.63
C LEU A 149 18.55 5.74 4.76
N ILE A 150 17.84 6.02 3.66
CA ILE A 150 16.63 6.85 3.69
C ILE A 150 15.49 6.12 4.43
N CYS A 151 15.34 4.80 4.25
CA CYS A 151 14.38 4.02 5.02
C CYS A 151 14.76 4.04 6.51
N ALA A 152 16.03 3.81 6.85
CA ALA A 152 16.48 3.88 8.24
C ALA A 152 16.17 5.26 8.84
N ALA A 153 16.50 6.36 8.16
CA ALA A 153 16.22 7.71 8.64
C ALA A 153 14.72 8.00 8.78
N LEU A 154 13.89 7.63 7.79
CA LEU A 154 12.44 7.88 7.83
C LEU A 154 11.73 7.16 8.98
N PHE A 155 12.19 5.95 9.29
CA PHE A 155 11.52 5.05 10.23
C PHE A 155 12.24 4.94 11.58
N ASP A 156 13.36 5.64 11.77
CA ASP A 156 14.03 5.76 13.07
C ASP A 156 13.15 6.57 14.04
N PRO A 157 12.78 6.01 15.21
CA PRO A 157 12.06 6.74 16.27
C PRO A 157 12.71 8.07 16.67
N LYS A 158 14.04 8.21 16.55
CA LYS A 158 14.78 9.43 16.89
C LYS A 158 14.42 10.63 16.02
N ASN A 159 13.98 10.38 14.78
CA ASN A 159 13.54 11.44 13.87
C ASN A 159 12.07 11.86 14.11
N LEU A 160 11.38 11.23 15.05
CA LEU A 160 10.04 11.57 15.55
C LEU A 160 8.91 11.57 14.51
N ILE A 161 9.17 11.23 13.24
CA ILE A 161 8.15 11.00 12.20
C ILE A 161 7.36 9.73 12.54
N PHE A 162 8.09 8.66 12.86
CA PHE A 162 7.57 7.45 13.46
C PHE A 162 8.02 7.38 14.92
N LYS A 163 7.30 6.62 15.74
CA LYS A 163 7.67 6.33 17.13
C LYS A 163 7.83 4.83 17.32
N GLY A 164 8.78 4.45 18.18
CA GLY A 164 8.90 3.10 18.72
C GLY A 164 7.98 2.91 19.93
N PHE A 165 7.70 1.65 20.29
CA PHE A 165 7.01 1.30 21.55
C PHE A 165 7.99 0.89 22.67
N SER A 166 9.29 0.84 22.36
CA SER A 166 10.37 0.56 23.30
C SER A 166 11.67 1.16 22.74
N ASP A 167 12.66 1.39 23.60
CA ASP A 167 13.96 1.99 23.21
C ASP A 167 14.92 1.02 22.51
N ASN A 168 14.46 -0.19 22.17
CA ASN A 168 15.23 -1.16 21.41
C ASN A 168 15.17 -0.84 19.90
N GLN A 169 16.30 -0.96 19.20
CA GLN A 169 16.37 -0.87 17.73
C GLN A 169 15.50 -1.90 17.00
N GLN A 170 15.12 -2.99 17.69
CA GLN A 170 14.20 -4.00 17.18
C GLN A 170 12.71 -3.65 17.37
N ALA A 171 12.39 -2.52 18.01
CA ALA A 171 11.02 -2.11 18.27
C ALA A 171 10.21 -1.94 16.98
N LEU A 172 8.93 -2.28 17.06
CA LEU A 172 8.01 -1.95 15.98
C LEU A 172 7.77 -0.44 15.96
N VAL A 173 7.60 0.11 14.77
CA VAL A 173 7.38 1.55 14.56
C VAL A 173 5.97 1.85 14.07
N HIS A 174 5.44 2.99 14.49
CA HIS A 174 4.11 3.47 14.13
C HIS A 174 4.15 4.98 13.86
N PRO A 175 3.30 5.53 12.97
CA PRO A 175 3.22 6.97 12.75
C PRO A 175 3.06 7.76 14.05
N ASN A 176 3.90 8.77 14.25
CA ASN A 176 3.86 9.57 15.46
C ASN A 176 2.78 10.67 15.35
N ARG A 177 1.66 10.45 16.02
CA ARG A 177 0.57 11.44 16.13
C ARG A 177 0.97 12.68 16.95
N LYS A 178 1.90 12.53 17.90
CA LYS A 178 2.36 13.61 18.80
C LYS A 178 3.70 14.21 18.35
N ARG A 179 4.00 14.13 17.05
CA ARG A 179 5.25 14.67 16.50
C ARG A 179 5.32 16.20 16.66
N PRO A 180 6.52 16.78 16.75
CA PRO A 180 6.72 18.23 16.74
C PRO A 180 6.06 18.94 15.54
N PRO A 181 5.56 20.19 15.69
CA PRO A 181 4.85 20.91 14.63
C PRO A 181 5.65 21.16 13.34
N ASN A 182 6.99 21.21 13.41
CA ASN A 182 7.86 21.37 12.25
C ASN A 182 7.87 20.14 11.33
N LEU A 183 7.56 18.95 11.86
CA LEU A 183 7.42 17.72 11.06
C LEU A 183 6.03 17.69 10.40
N LYS A 184 5.92 18.34 9.24
CA LYS A 184 4.67 18.45 8.47
C LYS A 184 4.27 17.14 7.76
N LEU A 185 3.06 17.09 7.22
CA LEU A 185 2.53 15.92 6.49
C LEU A 185 3.39 15.47 5.31
N LYS A 186 4.12 16.40 4.67
CA LYS A 186 5.07 16.11 3.57
C LYS A 186 6.07 15.00 3.88
N TYR A 187 6.44 14.81 5.15
CA TYR A 187 7.36 13.74 5.56
C TYR A 187 6.70 12.35 5.46
N PHE A 188 5.41 12.24 5.81
CA PHE A 188 4.64 10.99 5.65
C PHE A 188 4.34 10.70 4.18
N GLU A 189 4.01 11.74 3.41
CA GLU A 189 3.82 11.60 1.95
C GLU A 189 5.11 11.10 1.29
N PHE A 190 6.25 11.70 1.63
CA PHE A 190 7.55 11.28 1.16
C PHE A 190 7.90 9.85 1.61
N ALA A 191 7.63 9.49 2.87
CA ALA A 191 7.81 8.11 3.34
C ALA A 191 6.97 7.11 2.52
N GLY A 192 5.72 7.44 2.23
CA GLY A 192 4.85 6.64 1.38
C GLY A 192 5.39 6.49 -0.04
N ARG A 193 5.90 7.58 -0.65
CA ARG A 193 6.53 7.54 -1.97
C ARG A 193 7.79 6.68 -1.99
N VAL A 194 8.64 6.75 -0.96
CA VAL A 194 9.83 5.90 -0.83
C VAL A 194 9.45 4.42 -0.72
N VAL A 195 8.48 4.07 0.12
CA VAL A 195 7.97 2.69 0.22
C VAL A 195 7.39 2.20 -1.11
N GLY A 196 6.57 3.03 -1.76
CA GLY A 196 6.02 2.74 -3.09
C GLY A 196 7.12 2.53 -4.13
N LYS A 197 8.17 3.35 -4.10
CA LYS A 197 9.34 3.20 -4.96
C LYS A 197 10.08 1.89 -4.72
N CYS A 198 10.26 1.47 -3.45
CA CYS A 198 10.87 0.16 -3.16
C CYS A 198 10.06 -1.01 -3.74
N LEU A 199 8.73 -0.94 -3.65
CA LEU A 199 7.84 -1.95 -4.22
C LEU A 199 7.90 -1.95 -5.75
N TYR A 200 7.89 -0.76 -6.37
CA TYR A 200 8.01 -0.59 -7.82
C TYR A 200 9.33 -1.15 -8.35
N GLU A 201 10.47 -0.75 -7.78
CA GLU A 201 11.79 -1.26 -8.20
C GLU A 201 11.90 -2.78 -8.02
N SER A 202 11.34 -3.32 -6.93
CA SER A 202 11.31 -4.77 -6.71
C SER A 202 10.43 -5.50 -7.72
N ALA A 203 9.34 -4.87 -8.18
CA ALA A 203 8.46 -5.42 -9.21
C ALA A 203 9.12 -5.49 -10.59
N LEU A 204 10.13 -4.66 -10.88
CA LEU A 204 10.90 -4.75 -12.12
C LEU A 204 11.80 -6.01 -12.16
N GLY A 205 12.08 -6.62 -11.00
CA GLY A 205 12.86 -7.86 -10.88
C GLY A 205 14.38 -7.66 -11.01
N GLY A 206 15.12 -8.75 -11.08
CA GLY A 206 16.59 -8.75 -11.23
C GLY A 206 17.34 -7.98 -10.14
N GLY A 207 18.37 -7.23 -10.53
CA GLY A 207 19.23 -6.44 -9.62
C GLY A 207 18.59 -5.16 -9.06
N TYR A 208 17.29 -4.91 -9.32
CA TYR A 208 16.58 -3.72 -8.89
C TYR A 208 15.92 -3.85 -7.51
N ARG A 209 15.88 -5.06 -6.93
CA ARG A 209 15.22 -5.32 -5.64
C ARG A 209 15.66 -4.33 -4.55
N GLN A 210 14.69 -3.59 -4.01
CA GLN A 210 14.87 -2.67 -2.89
C GLN A 210 13.98 -3.09 -1.72
N LEU A 211 14.59 -3.33 -0.57
CA LEU A 211 13.85 -3.69 0.64
C LEU A 211 13.63 -2.46 1.51
N VAL A 212 12.42 -2.32 2.03
CA VAL A 212 12.11 -1.29 3.03
C VAL A 212 12.74 -1.70 4.36
N ARG A 213 13.71 -0.93 4.85
CA ARG A 213 14.32 -1.13 6.16
C ARG A 213 13.43 -0.54 7.26
N ALA A 214 12.37 -1.25 7.62
CA ALA A 214 11.47 -0.88 8.71
C ALA A 214 10.74 -2.10 9.29
N ARG A 215 10.41 -2.02 10.58
CA ARG A 215 9.55 -3.01 11.25
C ARG A 215 8.26 -2.33 11.68
N PHE A 216 7.27 -2.29 10.81
CA PHE A 216 6.01 -1.63 11.12
C PHE A 216 5.16 -2.43 12.12
N THR A 217 4.42 -1.72 12.96
CA THR A 217 3.34 -2.35 13.73
C THR A 217 2.32 -3.02 12.82
N ARG A 218 1.75 -4.15 13.28
CA ARG A 218 0.67 -4.85 12.57
C ARG A 218 -0.55 -3.94 12.35
N SER A 219 -0.87 -3.10 13.33
CA SER A 219 -1.93 -2.09 13.25
C SER A 219 -1.70 -1.10 12.10
N PHE A 220 -0.48 -0.59 11.93
CA PHE A 220 -0.18 0.29 10.81
C PHE A 220 -0.28 -0.44 9.46
N LEU A 221 0.27 -1.66 9.36
CA LEU A 221 0.15 -2.46 8.13
C LEU A 221 -1.31 -2.74 7.78
N ALA A 222 -2.15 -3.07 8.76
CA ALA A 222 -3.57 -3.28 8.59
C ALA A 222 -4.29 -2.01 8.09
N GLN A 223 -3.92 -0.83 8.57
CA GLN A 223 -4.43 0.45 8.04
C GLN A 223 -4.05 0.66 6.57
N LEU A 224 -2.81 0.31 6.16
CA LEU A 224 -2.36 0.44 4.77
C LEU A 224 -3.18 -0.40 3.79
N ILE A 225 -3.65 -1.59 4.22
CA ILE A 225 -4.50 -2.46 3.41
C ILE A 225 -6.00 -2.27 3.69
N GLY A 226 -6.37 -1.22 4.42
CA GLY A 226 -7.77 -0.84 4.65
C GLY A 226 -8.57 -1.77 5.56
N LEU A 227 -7.88 -2.53 6.43
CA LEU A 227 -8.51 -3.30 7.51
C LEU A 227 -8.85 -2.40 8.70
N ARG A 228 -9.89 -2.76 9.45
CA ARG A 228 -10.16 -2.18 10.78
C ARG A 228 -9.08 -2.61 11.76
N VAL A 229 -8.70 -1.71 12.67
CA VAL A 229 -7.62 -1.86 13.66
C VAL A 229 -8.10 -1.34 14.99
#